data_AF-A0A4U3AM44-F1
#
_entry.id   AF-A0A4U3AM44-F1
#
_cell.length_a   1.000
_cell.length_b   1.000
_cell.length_c   1.000
_cell.angle_alpha   90.00
_cell.angle_beta   90.00
_cell.angle_gamma   90.00
#
_symmetry.space_group_name_H-M   'P 1'
#
loop_
_entity.id
_entity.type
_entity.pdbx_description
1 polymer ?
#
loop_
_entity_poly.entity_id
_entity_poly.type
_entity_poly.pdbx_seq_one_letter_code
_entity_poly.pdbx_strand_id
1 'polypeptide(L)'
;EYAEGYWSDTIDFVRQQYKGNVLYQMNWWLTASFDPSYEAKFKEKINRPYLKKVDIVSIDSWFEVSGKRNPTYEEVKKSLFATTVYNRGQNVVQQLEQLHNATGKPVYFGGFNVPARELGLQNPWNPDVSNVFSKDVQLNGWRAYRDVLEPKPYFKGFSIWFIGSHNSTHAYQIHSKEAEAVINGWYRK
;
A
#
# COMPACT_ATOMS: atom_id res chain seq x y z
N GLU A 1 -4.32 15.94 -9.62
CA GLU A 1 -4.66 16.62 -8.35
C GLU A 1 -4.98 18.08 -8.67
N TYR A 2 -5.97 18.70 -8.00
CA TYR A 2 -6.43 20.05 -8.36
C TYR A 2 -5.42 21.18 -8.03
N ALA A 3 -4.36 20.89 -7.27
CA ALA A 3 -3.41 21.88 -6.76
C ALA A 3 -1.93 21.51 -7.00
N GLU A 4 -1.61 20.74 -8.04
CA GLU A 4 -0.25 20.22 -8.28
C GLU A 4 0.85 21.30 -8.31
N GLY A 5 0.52 22.50 -8.77
CA GLY A 5 1.44 23.64 -8.81
C GLY A 5 1.82 24.19 -7.43
N TYR A 6 0.96 24.03 -6.41
CA TYR A 6 1.14 24.66 -5.10
C TYR A 6 1.82 23.75 -4.07
N TRP A 7 1.85 22.44 -4.29
CA TRP A 7 2.47 21.51 -3.34
C TRP A 7 3.96 21.78 -3.13
N SER A 8 4.66 22.19 -4.18
CA SER A 8 6.07 22.59 -4.08
C SER A 8 6.27 23.75 -3.12
N ASP A 9 5.40 24.76 -3.18
CA ASP A 9 5.49 25.97 -2.34
C ASP A 9 5.07 25.65 -0.90
N THR A 10 4.03 24.83 -0.74
CA THR A 10 3.58 24.36 0.58
C THR A 10 4.69 23.60 1.30
N ILE A 11 5.40 22.69 0.60
CA ILE A 11 6.53 21.96 1.20
C ILE A 11 7.64 22.93 1.59
N ASP A 12 8.02 23.86 0.71
CA ASP A 12 9.07 24.84 1.00
C ASP A 12 8.71 25.69 2.22
N PHE A 13 7.45 26.13 2.34
CA PHE A 13 6.95 26.85 3.50
C PHE A 13 7.04 26.01 4.78
N VAL A 14 6.60 24.74 4.75
CA VAL A 14 6.72 23.83 5.90
C VAL A 14 8.18 23.67 6.33
N ARG A 15 9.13 23.58 5.39
CA ARG A 15 10.57 23.45 5.70
C ARG A 15 11.19 24.69 6.35
N GLN A 16 10.63 25.87 6.12
CA GLN A 16 11.06 27.06 6.85
C GLN A 16 10.77 26.91 8.34
N GLN A 17 9.66 26.26 8.70
CA GLN A 17 9.17 26.15 10.08
C GLN A 17 9.56 24.83 10.78
N TYR A 18 9.73 23.74 10.02
CA TYR A 18 9.90 22.39 10.56
C TYR A 18 11.14 21.70 9.98
N LYS A 19 11.99 21.17 10.87
CA LYS A 19 13.28 20.52 10.53
C LYS A 19 13.27 19.00 10.57
N GLY A 20 12.17 18.39 11.03
CA GLY A 20 12.01 16.94 11.02
C GLY A 20 11.59 16.42 9.64
N ASN A 21 11.29 15.11 9.59
CA ASN A 21 10.90 14.45 8.36
C ASN A 21 9.53 14.94 7.86
N VAL A 22 9.46 15.35 6.60
CA VAL A 22 8.20 15.66 5.90
C VAL A 22 7.89 14.52 4.93
N LEU A 23 6.67 14.02 5.02
CA LEU A 23 6.12 13.01 4.11
C LEU A 23 4.97 13.61 3.31
N TYR A 24 4.81 13.13 2.07
CA TYR A 24 3.61 13.39 1.27
C TYR A 24 2.90 12.05 1.05
N GLN A 25 1.67 11.95 1.56
CA GLN A 25 0.83 10.77 1.40
C GLN A 25 -0.02 10.90 0.15
N MET A 26 0.31 10.11 -0.88
CA MET A 26 -0.52 9.97 -2.06
C MET A 26 -1.46 8.77 -1.94
N ASN A 27 -2.60 8.86 -2.61
CA ASN A 27 -3.46 7.69 -2.78
C ASN A 27 -2.75 6.62 -3.63
N TRP A 28 -3.18 5.35 -3.58
CA TRP A 28 -2.71 4.30 -4.49
C TRP A 28 -2.99 4.64 -5.97
N TRP A 29 -2.56 3.76 -6.86
CA TRP A 29 -2.84 3.85 -8.29
C TRP A 29 -3.15 2.47 -8.86
N LEU A 30 -3.88 2.49 -9.96
CA LEU A 30 -4.25 1.30 -10.70
C LEU A 30 -3.53 1.31 -12.05
N THR A 31 -3.00 0.16 -12.45
CA THR A 31 -2.63 -0.09 -13.85
C THR A 31 -3.25 -1.39 -14.36
N ALA A 32 -3.29 -1.53 -15.68
CA ALA A 32 -3.83 -2.69 -16.37
C ALA A 32 -2.99 -2.98 -17.61
N SER A 33 -2.56 -4.23 -17.80
CA SER A 33 -1.74 -4.63 -18.94
C SER A 33 -2.45 -4.45 -20.28
N PHE A 34 -3.79 -4.46 -20.27
CA PHE A 34 -4.63 -4.29 -21.46
C PHE A 34 -5.01 -2.83 -21.74
N ASP A 35 -4.72 -1.89 -20.83
CA ASP A 35 -5.02 -0.47 -21.02
C ASP A 35 -3.82 0.41 -20.63
N PRO A 36 -2.99 0.82 -21.62
CA PRO A 36 -1.78 1.59 -21.37
C PRO A 36 -2.06 3.01 -20.83
N SER A 37 -3.30 3.51 -20.90
CA SER A 37 -3.62 4.84 -20.38
C SER A 37 -3.42 4.92 -18.86
N TYR A 38 -3.61 3.81 -18.14
CA TYR A 38 -3.33 3.76 -16.71
C TYR A 38 -1.84 3.84 -16.39
N GLU A 39 -1.01 3.17 -17.19
CA GLU A 39 0.45 3.24 -17.04
C GLU A 39 0.97 4.67 -17.31
N ALA A 40 0.39 5.38 -18.29
CA ALA A 40 0.69 6.78 -18.53
C ALA A 40 0.34 7.66 -17.31
N LYS A 41 -0.86 7.49 -16.73
CA LYS A 41 -1.28 8.19 -15.51
C LYS A 41 -0.38 7.89 -14.30
N PHE A 42 0.04 6.63 -14.16
CA PHE A 42 0.99 6.23 -13.12
C PHE A 42 2.34 6.95 -13.30
N LYS A 43 2.90 6.94 -14.52
CA LYS A 43 4.15 7.64 -14.83
C LYS A 43 4.05 9.14 -14.59
N GLU A 44 2.95 9.77 -14.98
CA GLU A 44 2.69 11.18 -14.69
C GLU A 44 2.70 11.44 -13.17
N LYS A 45 1.96 10.62 -12.41
CA LYS A 45 1.84 10.75 -10.95
C LYS A 45 3.18 10.66 -10.22
N ILE A 46 4.04 9.70 -10.56
CA ILE A 46 5.32 9.51 -9.87
C ILE A 46 6.40 10.52 -10.26
N ASN A 47 6.23 11.22 -11.39
CA ASN A 47 7.18 12.23 -11.87
C ASN A 47 6.87 13.66 -11.39
N ARG A 48 5.85 13.84 -10.53
CA ARG A 48 5.51 15.16 -9.99
C ARG A 48 6.67 15.76 -9.19
N PRO A 49 7.11 17.00 -9.48
CA PRO A 49 8.32 17.58 -8.90
C PRO A 49 8.33 17.64 -7.36
N TYR A 50 7.17 17.91 -6.75
CA TYR A 50 7.05 18.05 -5.30
C TYR A 50 7.41 16.77 -4.54
N LEU A 51 7.30 15.58 -5.17
CA LEU A 51 7.69 14.30 -4.56
C LEU A 51 9.20 14.21 -4.30
N LYS A 52 10.02 15.01 -5.01
CA LYS A 52 11.46 15.10 -4.78
C LYS A 52 11.82 16.03 -3.61
N LYS A 53 10.87 16.84 -3.13
CA LYS A 53 11.08 17.81 -2.04
C LYS A 53 10.82 17.23 -0.63
N VAL A 54 10.08 16.13 -0.55
CA VAL A 54 9.83 15.42 0.72
C VAL A 54 10.98 14.50 1.11
N ASP A 55 11.01 14.05 2.36
CA ASP A 55 11.99 13.07 2.82
C ASP A 55 11.54 11.64 2.51
N ILE A 56 10.24 11.40 2.53
CA ILE A 56 9.62 10.09 2.32
C ILE A 56 8.37 10.27 1.46
N VAL A 57 8.21 9.43 0.43
CA VAL A 57 6.94 9.34 -0.29
C VAL A 57 6.08 8.29 0.38
N SER A 58 4.90 8.71 0.82
CA SER A 58 3.95 7.87 1.51
C SER A 58 2.78 7.49 0.61
N ILE A 59 2.22 6.30 0.78
CA ILE A 59 1.10 5.78 -0.02
C ILE A 59 -0.02 5.26 0.90
N ASP A 60 -1.27 5.61 0.64
CA ASP A 60 -2.43 4.83 1.09
C ASP A 60 -2.53 3.56 0.23
N SER A 61 -2.00 2.45 0.72
CA SER A 61 -1.59 1.29 -0.09
C SER A 61 -2.71 0.28 -0.36
N TRP A 62 -3.88 0.77 -0.79
CA TRP A 62 -5.07 -0.02 -1.11
C TRP A 62 -5.00 -0.75 -2.47
N PHE A 63 -3.84 -1.31 -2.82
CA PHE A 63 -3.65 -2.02 -4.08
C PHE A 63 -4.57 -3.24 -4.18
N GLU A 64 -5.29 -3.35 -5.28
CA GLU A 64 -6.19 -4.47 -5.56
C GLU A 64 -5.38 -5.65 -6.11
N VAL A 65 -4.97 -6.56 -5.22
CA VAL A 65 -3.97 -7.61 -5.48
C VAL A 65 -4.58 -8.87 -6.08
N SER A 66 -5.61 -9.44 -5.46
CA SER A 66 -6.14 -10.76 -5.81
C SER A 66 -7.65 -10.78 -5.97
N GLY A 67 -8.14 -11.34 -7.08
CA GLY A 67 -9.58 -11.53 -7.32
C GLY A 67 -10.16 -12.81 -6.70
N LYS A 68 -9.35 -13.58 -5.94
CA LYS A 68 -9.82 -14.80 -5.27
C LYS A 68 -10.50 -14.47 -3.94
N ARG A 69 -11.51 -15.27 -3.58
CA ARG A 69 -12.21 -15.16 -2.28
C ARG A 69 -11.26 -15.34 -1.10
N ASN A 70 -10.49 -16.43 -1.08
CA ASN A 70 -9.51 -16.74 -0.05
C ASN A 70 -8.19 -17.20 -0.71
N PRO A 71 -7.36 -16.28 -1.21
CA PRO A 71 -6.07 -16.66 -1.80
C PRO A 71 -5.13 -17.22 -0.73
N THR A 72 -4.35 -18.22 -1.12
CA THR A 72 -3.25 -18.73 -0.28
C THR A 72 -2.11 -17.71 -0.22
N TYR A 73 -1.23 -17.82 0.78
CA TYR A 73 -0.02 -16.98 0.88
C TYR A 73 0.79 -16.90 -0.43
N GLU A 74 1.05 -18.04 -1.09
CA GLU A 74 1.81 -18.07 -2.35
C GLU A 74 1.07 -17.37 -3.49
N GLU A 75 -0.26 -17.48 -3.53
CA GLU A 75 -1.08 -16.79 -4.52
C GLU A 75 -1.08 -15.28 -4.31
N VAL A 76 -1.13 -14.81 -3.06
CA VAL A 76 -1.00 -13.37 -2.76
C VAL A 76 0.38 -12.88 -3.14
N LYS A 77 1.44 -13.59 -2.73
CA LYS A 77 2.83 -13.24 -3.04
C LYS A 77 3.05 -13.13 -4.55
N LYS A 78 2.57 -14.09 -5.34
CA LYS A 78 2.60 -14.02 -6.80
C LYS A 78 1.79 -12.84 -7.35
N SER A 79 0.61 -12.61 -6.80
CA SER A 79 -0.29 -11.54 -7.26
C SER A 79 0.25 -10.13 -7.01
N LEU A 80 1.18 -9.93 -6.07
CA LEU A 80 1.88 -8.65 -5.90
C LEU A 80 2.75 -8.29 -7.12
N PHE A 81 3.24 -9.29 -7.87
CA PHE A 81 4.02 -9.10 -9.10
C PHE A 81 3.16 -9.10 -10.37
N ALA A 82 1.94 -9.63 -10.31
CA ALA A 82 0.95 -9.58 -11.38
C ALA A 82 -0.46 -9.73 -10.81
N THR A 83 -1.14 -8.61 -10.55
CA THR A 83 -2.47 -8.63 -9.91
C THR A 83 -3.47 -9.43 -10.73
N THR A 84 -4.32 -10.19 -10.06
CA THR A 84 -5.32 -11.03 -10.74
C THR A 84 -6.71 -10.38 -10.81
N VAL A 85 -6.93 -9.28 -10.08
CA VAL A 85 -8.22 -8.58 -10.10
C VAL A 85 -8.50 -8.07 -11.52
N TYR A 86 -9.62 -8.51 -12.10
CA TYR A 86 -10.03 -8.22 -13.48
C TYR A 86 -8.95 -8.49 -14.54
N ASN A 87 -8.05 -9.46 -14.30
CA ASN A 87 -6.92 -9.78 -15.18
C ASN A 87 -6.00 -8.58 -15.47
N ARG A 88 -5.88 -7.63 -14.53
CA ARG A 88 -5.08 -6.41 -14.75
C ARG A 88 -3.60 -6.64 -14.90
N GLY A 89 -3.02 -7.66 -14.26
CA GLY A 89 -1.59 -7.95 -14.38
C GLY A 89 -0.68 -6.81 -13.89
N GLN A 90 -1.16 -5.91 -13.02
CA GLN A 90 -0.34 -4.84 -12.45
C GLN A 90 0.81 -5.45 -11.63
N ASN A 91 2.02 -4.95 -11.85
CA ASN A 91 3.18 -5.32 -11.05
C ASN A 91 3.39 -4.28 -9.94
N VAL A 92 2.74 -4.48 -8.80
CA VAL A 92 2.75 -3.53 -7.68
C VAL A 92 4.18 -3.31 -7.18
N VAL A 93 4.94 -4.39 -7.03
CA VAL A 93 6.33 -4.33 -6.50
C VAL A 93 7.24 -3.52 -7.41
N GLN A 94 7.18 -3.78 -8.73
CA GLN A 94 7.97 -3.02 -9.70
C GLN A 94 7.57 -1.54 -9.72
N GLN A 95 6.29 -1.23 -9.57
CA GLN A 95 5.84 0.16 -9.59
C GLN A 95 6.24 0.93 -8.31
N LEU A 96 6.31 0.25 -7.15
CA LEU A 96 6.89 0.84 -5.95
C LEU A 96 8.39 1.15 -6.12
N GLU A 97 9.13 0.26 -6.78
CA GLU A 97 10.53 0.50 -7.14
C GLU A 97 10.69 1.64 -8.15
N GLN A 98 9.81 1.72 -9.15
CA GLN A 98 9.79 2.84 -10.10
C GLN A 98 9.50 4.18 -9.41
N LEU A 99 8.58 4.20 -8.43
CA LEU A 99 8.34 5.39 -7.62
C LEU A 99 9.59 5.81 -6.83
N HIS A 100 10.26 4.85 -6.18
CA HIS A 100 11.52 5.11 -5.49
C HIS A 100 12.55 5.71 -6.46
N ASN A 101 12.74 5.09 -7.63
CA ASN A 101 13.71 5.52 -8.63
C ASN A 101 13.40 6.90 -9.22
N ALA A 102 12.13 7.20 -9.50
CA ALA A 102 11.72 8.48 -10.08
C ALA A 102 11.89 9.65 -9.10
N THR A 103 11.70 9.40 -7.81
CA THR A 103 11.73 10.42 -6.75
C THR A 103 13.08 10.51 -6.03
N GLY A 104 13.86 9.43 -6.04
CA GLY A 104 15.04 9.26 -5.20
C GLY A 104 14.73 9.12 -3.71
N LYS A 105 13.45 8.93 -3.34
CA LYS A 105 12.99 8.94 -1.94
C LYS A 105 12.62 7.54 -1.45
N PRO A 106 12.81 7.23 -0.16
CA PRO A 106 12.22 6.06 0.44
C PRO A 106 10.70 6.04 0.32
N VAL A 107 10.14 4.84 0.30
CA VAL A 107 8.69 4.59 0.21
C VAL A 107 8.17 4.09 1.55
N TYR A 108 7.02 4.62 1.96
CA TYR A 108 6.33 4.24 3.19
C TYR A 108 4.84 4.03 2.90
N PHE A 109 4.18 3.07 3.53
CA PHE A 109 2.72 2.99 3.44
C PHE A 109 2.08 3.81 4.56
N GLY A 110 1.56 5.00 4.24
CA GLY A 110 0.92 5.90 5.21
C GLY A 110 -0.43 5.39 5.72
N GLY A 111 -1.05 4.48 4.98
CA GLY A 111 -2.19 3.70 5.41
C GLY A 111 -2.12 2.32 4.79
N PHE A 112 -1.95 1.28 5.61
CA PHE A 112 -1.92 -0.10 5.16
C PHE A 112 -2.77 -1.00 6.04
N ASN A 113 -3.57 -1.85 5.39
CA ASN A 113 -4.21 -3.00 6.00
C ASN A 113 -4.73 -3.96 4.93
N VAL A 114 -5.15 -5.15 5.37
CA VAL A 114 -5.92 -6.10 4.57
C VAL A 114 -7.17 -6.46 5.37
N PRO A 115 -8.38 -6.31 4.82
CA PRO A 115 -9.59 -6.66 5.55
C PRO A 115 -9.72 -8.19 5.69
N ALA A 116 -10.11 -8.65 6.88
CA ALA A 116 -10.35 -10.05 7.23
C ALA A 116 -11.72 -10.53 6.73
N ARG A 117 -11.95 -10.39 5.42
CA ARG A 117 -13.15 -10.81 4.70
C ARG A 117 -12.74 -11.55 3.44
N GLU A 118 -13.58 -12.46 2.94
CA GLU A 118 -13.39 -12.95 1.58
C GLU A 118 -13.30 -11.78 0.59
N LEU A 119 -12.49 -11.91 -0.46
CA LEU A 119 -12.24 -10.86 -1.44
C LEU A 119 -11.58 -9.60 -0.84
N GLY A 120 -11.04 -9.67 0.38
CA GLY A 120 -10.38 -8.55 1.03
C GLY A 120 -9.17 -8.00 0.27
N LEU A 121 -8.51 -8.82 -0.54
CA LEU A 121 -7.43 -8.40 -1.43
C LEU A 121 -7.92 -7.92 -2.80
N GLN A 122 -9.21 -8.05 -3.11
CA GLN A 122 -9.82 -7.52 -4.32
C GLN A 122 -10.14 -6.04 -4.16
N ASN A 123 -10.78 -5.66 -3.06
CA ASN A 123 -11.11 -4.26 -2.74
C ASN A 123 -10.67 -3.96 -1.30
N PRO A 124 -9.37 -3.79 -1.04
CA PRO A 124 -8.84 -3.68 0.32
C PRO A 124 -9.27 -2.40 1.03
N TRP A 125 -9.74 -1.38 0.29
CA TRP A 125 -10.35 -0.16 0.82
C TRP A 125 -11.80 -0.33 1.29
N ASN A 126 -12.45 -1.47 0.97
CA ASN A 126 -13.85 -1.74 1.31
C ASN A 126 -13.95 -2.65 2.56
N PRO A 127 -14.39 -2.15 3.73
CA PRO A 127 -14.60 -2.98 4.92
C PRO A 127 -15.70 -4.05 4.72
N ASP A 128 -16.64 -3.78 3.82
CA ASP A 128 -17.85 -4.58 3.58
C ASP A 128 -17.79 -5.33 2.23
N VAL A 129 -16.59 -5.60 1.74
CA VAL A 129 -16.35 -6.34 0.47
C VAL A 129 -17.02 -7.72 0.44
N SER A 130 -17.24 -8.32 1.61
CA SER A 130 -17.99 -9.56 1.79
C SER A 130 -18.54 -9.65 3.22
N ASN A 131 -19.69 -10.30 3.36
CA ASN A 131 -20.26 -10.64 4.67
C ASN A 131 -19.56 -11.85 5.32
N VAL A 132 -18.69 -12.56 4.58
CA VAL A 132 -17.97 -13.74 5.08
C VAL A 132 -16.64 -13.33 5.70
N PHE A 133 -16.49 -13.57 7.01
CA PHE A 133 -15.23 -13.35 7.72
C PHE A 133 -14.15 -14.34 7.28
N SER A 134 -12.94 -13.84 7.03
CA SER A 134 -11.79 -14.66 6.70
C SER A 134 -10.51 -14.06 7.27
N LYS A 135 -10.05 -14.62 8.39
CA LYS A 135 -8.76 -14.25 8.99
C LYS A 135 -7.58 -14.61 8.08
N ASP A 136 -7.72 -15.66 7.26
CA ASP A 136 -6.67 -16.16 6.38
C ASP A 136 -6.34 -15.16 5.27
N VAL A 137 -7.34 -14.44 4.74
CA VAL A 137 -7.10 -13.36 3.75
C VAL A 137 -6.20 -12.28 4.35
N GLN A 138 -6.51 -11.82 5.56
CA GLN A 138 -5.72 -10.81 6.25
C GLN A 138 -4.31 -11.34 6.59
N LEU A 139 -4.21 -12.55 7.16
CA LEU A 139 -2.94 -13.17 7.50
C LEU A 139 -2.03 -13.37 6.28
N ASN A 140 -2.56 -13.97 5.21
CA ASN A 140 -1.81 -14.22 3.98
C ASN A 140 -1.40 -12.92 3.30
N GLY A 141 -2.28 -11.91 3.32
CA GLY A 141 -1.97 -10.55 2.92
C GLY A 141 -0.74 -10.00 3.63
N TRP A 142 -0.80 -9.88 4.96
CA TRP A 142 0.29 -9.35 5.77
C TRP A 142 1.61 -10.11 5.58
N ARG A 143 1.57 -11.45 5.53
CA ARG A 143 2.76 -12.28 5.28
C ARG A 143 3.38 -12.04 3.91
N ALA A 144 2.56 -12.01 2.87
CA ALA A 144 3.05 -11.81 1.50
C ALA A 144 3.67 -10.41 1.31
N TYR A 145 3.03 -9.36 1.82
CA TYR A 145 3.61 -8.01 1.79
C TYR A 145 4.92 -7.94 2.56
N ARG A 146 5.02 -8.64 3.70
CA ARG A 146 6.27 -8.73 4.47
C ARG A 146 7.40 -9.30 3.65
N ASP A 147 7.20 -10.51 3.16
CA ASP A 147 8.28 -11.24 2.50
C ASP A 147 8.75 -10.56 1.22
N VAL A 148 7.88 -9.78 0.57
CA VAL A 148 8.18 -9.07 -0.66
C VAL A 148 8.82 -7.70 -0.41
N LEU A 149 8.36 -6.95 0.60
CA LEU A 149 8.76 -5.55 0.81
C LEU A 149 9.76 -5.35 1.94
N GLU A 150 9.76 -6.16 3.00
CA GLU A 150 10.73 -6.04 4.10
C GLU A 150 12.21 -6.10 3.61
N PRO A 151 12.58 -6.95 2.63
CA PRO A 151 13.95 -6.98 2.12
C PRO A 151 14.33 -5.76 1.26
N LYS A 152 13.38 -4.88 0.89
CA LYS A 152 13.65 -3.75 -0.01
C LYS A 152 14.20 -2.57 0.79
N PRO A 153 15.45 -2.12 0.57
CA PRO A 153 16.09 -1.09 1.41
C PRO A 153 15.40 0.28 1.33
N TYR A 154 14.70 0.55 0.21
CA TYR A 154 13.92 1.77 0.01
C TYR A 154 12.59 1.75 0.76
N PHE A 155 12.09 0.59 1.20
CA PHE A 155 10.82 0.49 1.91
C PHE A 155 11.03 0.72 3.41
N LYS A 156 10.32 1.70 3.99
CA LYS A 156 10.48 2.14 5.39
C LYS A 156 9.36 1.66 6.32
N GLY A 157 8.52 0.74 5.84
CA GLY A 157 7.43 0.16 6.62
C GLY A 157 6.09 0.83 6.34
N PHE A 158 5.22 0.83 7.35
CA PHE A 158 3.81 1.21 7.21
C PHE A 158 3.24 1.79 8.50
N SER A 159 2.15 2.55 8.35
CA SER A 159 1.18 2.86 9.39
C SER A 159 0.00 1.91 9.25
N ILE A 160 -0.40 1.27 10.35
CA ILE A 160 -1.59 0.42 10.38
C ILE A 160 -2.82 1.34 10.28
N TRP A 161 -3.65 1.12 9.26
CA TRP A 161 -4.82 1.98 9.02
C TRP A 161 -5.80 2.03 10.20
N PHE A 162 -5.95 0.93 10.93
CA PHE A 162 -7.00 0.81 11.94
C PHE A 162 -6.61 -0.12 13.10
N ILE A 163 -6.69 0.41 14.32
CA ILE A 163 -6.50 -0.34 15.58
C ILE A 163 -7.62 -0.06 16.61
N GLY A 164 -8.71 0.60 16.19
CA GLY A 164 -9.70 1.19 17.08
C GLY A 164 -10.86 0.29 17.52
N SER A 165 -10.81 -1.02 17.32
CA SER A 165 -11.91 -1.93 17.69
C SER A 165 -11.44 -3.08 18.60
N HIS A 166 -12.24 -3.42 19.60
CA HIS A 166 -12.08 -4.68 20.33
C HIS A 166 -12.85 -5.85 19.68
N ASN A 167 -13.59 -5.59 18.59
CA ASN A 167 -14.30 -6.62 17.86
C ASN A 167 -13.34 -7.42 16.97
N SER A 168 -13.06 -8.66 17.34
CA SER A 168 -12.22 -9.58 16.56
C SER A 168 -12.75 -9.90 15.17
N THR A 169 -14.03 -9.63 14.89
CA THR A 169 -14.64 -9.81 13.56
C THR A 169 -14.65 -8.54 12.70
N HIS A 170 -14.21 -7.40 13.24
CA HIS A 170 -14.09 -6.17 12.46
C HIS A 170 -13.06 -6.38 11.34
N ALA A 171 -13.40 -5.92 10.13
CA ALA A 171 -12.66 -6.23 8.91
C ALA A 171 -11.18 -5.85 9.03
N TYR A 172 -10.90 -4.63 9.45
CA TYR A 172 -9.53 -4.13 9.58
C TYR A 172 -8.87 -4.35 10.93
N GLN A 173 -9.60 -4.87 11.91
CA GLN A 173 -9.01 -5.03 13.25
C GLN A 173 -7.84 -6.00 13.19
N ILE A 174 -6.74 -5.65 13.86
CA ILE A 174 -5.51 -6.46 13.90
C ILE A 174 -5.32 -7.14 15.25
N HIS A 175 -5.67 -6.48 16.36
CA HIS A 175 -5.50 -7.06 17.69
C HIS A 175 -6.25 -8.38 17.82
N SER A 176 -5.61 -9.32 18.52
CA SER A 176 -6.16 -10.66 18.79
C SER A 176 -6.38 -11.49 17.53
N LYS A 177 -5.62 -11.21 16.46
CA LYS A 177 -5.54 -12.01 15.23
C LYS A 177 -4.11 -12.37 14.89
N GLU A 178 -3.95 -13.39 14.06
CA GLU A 178 -2.65 -13.92 13.65
C GLU A 178 -1.80 -12.90 12.88
N ALA A 179 -2.43 -11.91 12.22
CA ALA A 179 -1.73 -10.81 11.56
C ALA A 179 -0.89 -9.96 12.54
N GLU A 180 -1.29 -9.86 13.81
CA GLU A 180 -0.54 -9.15 14.85
C GLU A 180 0.85 -9.75 15.05
N ALA A 181 0.99 -11.08 14.99
CA ALA A 181 2.28 -11.74 15.10
C ALA A 181 3.20 -11.44 13.91
N VAL A 182 2.65 -11.34 12.70
CA VAL A 182 3.40 -10.99 11.49
C VAL A 182 3.94 -9.57 11.60
N ILE A 183 3.11 -8.63 12.06
CA ILE A 183 3.45 -7.22 12.26
C ILE A 183 4.51 -7.07 13.36
N ASN A 184 4.32 -7.73 14.50
CA ASN A 184 5.32 -7.74 15.57
C ASN A 184 6.67 -8.26 15.06
N GLY A 185 6.66 -9.26 14.18
CA GLY A 185 7.87 -9.79 13.58
C GLY A 185 8.64 -8.82 12.69
N TRP A 186 8.02 -7.76 12.15
CA TRP A 186 8.71 -6.70 11.39
C TRP A 186 9.65 -5.84 12.28
N TYR A 187 9.35 -5.78 13.57
CA TYR A 187 10.05 -4.90 14.52
C TYR A 187 11.04 -5.62 15.45
N ARG A 188 11.00 -6.95 15.51
CA ARG A 188 11.85 -7.77 16.40
C ARG A 188 13.24 -8.07 15.82
N LYS A 189 13.90 -7.08 15.21
CA LYS A 189 15.27 -7.22 14.70
C LYS A 189 16.30 -7.10 15.82
#